data_AF-A0A8T4VV38-F1
#
_entry.id   AF-A0A8T4VV38-F1
#
_cell.length_a   1.000
_cell.length_b   1.000
_cell.length_c   1.000
_cell.angle_alpha   90.00
_cell.angle_beta   90.00
_cell.angle_gamma   90.00
#
_symmetry.space_group_name_H-M   'P 1'
#
loop_
_entity.id
_entity.type
_entity.pdbx_description
1 polymer ?
#
loop_
_entity_poly.entity_id
_entity_poly.type
_entity_poly.pdbx_seq_one_letter_code
_entity_poly.pdbx_strand_id
1 'polypeptide(L)'
;MRWIVDPDLFLFAEINGEPVAYLWATPDYNQLFKKMNGKLTLPHLIKFFIKKKQINTGKLHLIGIKKEFRERYIASYLNYEILKEMKKRGYQGAEIGWVDEKNTIAHKTIAITGAEVYKKSRVFEKKIQSNTQETDYK
;
A
#
# COMPACT_ATOMS: atom_id res chain seq x y z
N MET A 1 13.09 3.86 9.96
CA MET A 1 11.69 3.34 9.97
C MET A 1 10.73 4.23 10.74
N ARG A 2 10.96 4.53 12.03
CA ARG A 2 10.02 5.29 12.89
C ARG A 2 9.56 6.65 12.34
N TRP A 3 10.34 7.29 11.47
CA TRP A 3 10.06 8.66 10.99
C TRP A 3 9.18 8.72 9.73
N ILE A 4 8.88 7.57 9.13
CA ILE A 4 8.10 7.42 7.88
C ILE A 4 6.74 6.78 8.16
N VAL A 5 6.67 5.95 9.20
CA VAL A 5 5.42 5.34 9.68
C VAL A 5 4.64 6.40 10.45
N ASP A 6 3.40 6.61 10.02
CA ASP A 6 2.41 7.43 10.71
C ASP A 6 1.50 6.47 11.50
N PRO A 7 1.56 6.45 12.85
CA PRO A 7 0.76 5.54 13.67
C PRO A 7 -0.74 5.66 13.43
N ASP A 8 -1.22 6.85 13.09
CA ASP A 8 -2.64 7.08 12.85
C ASP A 8 -3.08 6.58 11.47
N LEU A 9 -2.13 6.24 10.59
CA LEU A 9 -2.38 5.57 9.33
C LEU A 9 -2.08 4.06 9.40
N PHE A 10 -1.95 3.52 10.61
CA PHE A 10 -1.80 2.10 10.87
C PHE A 10 -2.91 1.64 11.82
N LEU A 11 -3.94 1.01 11.25
CA LEU A 11 -5.10 0.54 11.99
C LEU A 11 -4.97 -0.94 12.33
N PHE A 12 -5.40 -1.29 13.54
CA PHE A 12 -5.67 -2.68 13.96
C PHE A 12 -7.16 -2.82 14.26
N ALA A 13 -7.74 -3.94 13.86
CA ALA A 13 -9.04 -4.36 14.34
C ALA A 13 -8.86 -5.50 15.33
N GLU A 14 -9.49 -5.37 16.49
CA GLU A 14 -9.47 -6.36 17.55
C GLU A 14 -10.87 -6.89 17.84
N ILE A 15 -10.97 -8.18 18.14
CA ILE A 15 -12.19 -8.82 18.63
C ILE A 15 -11.81 -9.54 19.92
N ASN A 16 -12.50 -9.23 21.02
CA ASN A 16 -12.20 -9.77 22.35
C ASN A 16 -10.74 -9.56 22.79
N GLY A 17 -10.14 -8.43 22.40
CA GLY A 17 -8.74 -8.10 22.74
C GLY A 17 -7.69 -8.81 21.87
N GLU A 18 -8.09 -9.60 20.88
CA GLU A 18 -7.17 -10.21 19.93
C GLU A 18 -7.14 -9.48 18.59
N PRO A 19 -5.96 -9.17 18.02
CA PRO A 19 -5.87 -8.59 16.69
C PRO A 19 -6.31 -9.60 15.63
N VAL A 20 -7.30 -9.20 14.83
CA VAL A 20 -7.88 -10.02 13.76
C VAL A 20 -7.59 -9.46 12.37
N ALA A 21 -7.31 -8.16 12.29
CA ALA A 21 -6.97 -7.49 11.05
C ALA A 21 -6.07 -6.28 11.26
N TYR A 22 -5.41 -5.86 10.20
CA TYR A 22 -4.68 -4.60 10.14
C TYR A 22 -4.84 -3.94 8.77
N LEU A 23 -4.67 -2.62 8.75
CA LEU A 23 -4.53 -1.83 7.53
C LEU A 23 -3.37 -0.86 7.73
N TRP A 24 -2.46 -0.84 6.75
CA TRP A 24 -1.35 0.10 6.74
C TRP A 24 -1.38 1.00 5.52
N ALA A 25 -1.35 2.32 5.78
CA ALA A 25 -1.22 3.36 4.78
C ALA A 25 -0.14 4.37 5.15
N THR A 26 0.31 5.14 4.17
CA THR A 26 1.24 6.27 4.38
C THR A 26 0.83 7.46 3.52
N PRO A 27 1.40 8.66 3.74
CA PRO A 27 1.45 9.67 2.70
C PRO A 27 2.05 9.09 1.40
N ASP A 28 1.58 9.53 0.23
CA ASP A 28 2.21 9.17 -1.04
C ASP A 28 3.52 9.93 -1.23
N TYR A 29 4.59 9.36 -0.70
CA TYR A 29 5.94 9.91 -0.82
C TYR A 29 6.45 9.96 -2.27
N ASN A 30 5.81 9.25 -3.22
CA ASN A 30 6.20 9.31 -4.64
C ASN A 30 6.02 10.72 -5.22
N GLN A 31 5.08 11.52 -4.69
CA GLN A 31 4.94 12.93 -5.06
C GLN A 31 6.23 13.73 -4.84
N LEU A 32 7.00 13.39 -3.81
CA LEU A 32 8.29 14.02 -3.53
C LEU A 32 9.42 13.35 -4.28
N PHE A 33 9.48 12.01 -4.29
CA PHE A 33 10.55 11.27 -4.95
C PHE A 33 10.62 11.55 -6.45
N LYS A 34 9.48 11.75 -7.12
CA LYS A 34 9.43 12.17 -8.52
C LYS A 34 10.12 13.52 -8.75
N LYS A 35 9.96 14.48 -7.83
CA LYS A 35 10.63 15.80 -7.88
C LYS A 35 12.12 15.74 -7.54
N MET A 36 12.57 14.64 -6.93
CA MET A 36 13.95 14.40 -6.52
C MET A 36 14.70 13.49 -7.49
N ASN A 37 14.03 13.02 -8.56
CA ASN A 37 14.54 12.05 -9.52
C ASN A 37 15.18 10.82 -8.86
N GLY A 38 14.56 10.33 -7.77
CA GLY A 38 15.04 9.18 -6.99
C GLY A 38 16.33 9.41 -6.18
N LYS A 39 16.91 10.62 -6.18
CA LYS A 39 18.15 10.91 -5.44
C LYS A 39 17.87 11.11 -3.95
N LEU A 40 18.60 10.39 -3.10
CA LEU A 40 18.56 10.47 -1.64
C LEU A 40 19.85 11.08 -1.05
N THR A 41 20.37 12.15 -1.66
CA THR A 41 21.52 12.87 -1.09
C THR A 41 21.10 13.75 0.09
N LEU A 42 22.05 14.21 0.92
CA LEU A 42 21.74 14.99 2.13
C LEU A 42 20.83 16.22 1.88
N PRO A 43 21.05 17.05 0.83
CA PRO A 43 20.13 18.15 0.49
C PRO A 43 18.71 17.69 0.12
N HIS A 44 18.62 16.54 -0.56
CA HIS A 44 17.36 15.94 -0.96
C HIS A 44 16.59 15.43 0.27
N LEU A 45 17.28 14.88 1.26
CA LEU A 45 16.67 14.43 2.52
C LEU A 45 16.13 15.61 3.34
N ILE A 46 16.86 16.72 3.43
CA ILE A 46 16.39 17.95 4.08
C ILE A 46 15.13 18.46 3.37
N LYS A 47 15.17 18.54 2.03
CA LYS A 47 14.02 18.94 1.20
C LYS A 47 12.81 18.02 1.43
N PHE A 48 13.02 16.72 1.60
CA PHE A 48 11.96 15.76 1.92
C PHE A 48 11.27 16.10 3.26
N PHE A 49 12.03 16.30 4.33
CA PHE A 49 11.44 16.60 5.65
C PHE A 49 10.68 17.93 5.70
N ILE A 50 11.13 18.93 4.93
CA ILE A 50 10.42 20.21 4.82
C ILE A 50 9.12 20.05 4.00
N LYS A 51 9.19 19.31 2.89
CA LYS A 51 8.08 19.22 1.92
C LYS A 51 7.09 18.08 2.18
N LYS A 52 7.35 17.16 3.10
CA LYS A 52 6.44 16.03 3.40
C LYS A 52 5.03 16.46 3.80
N LYS A 53 4.87 17.64 4.40
CA LYS A 53 3.55 18.21 4.76
C LYS A 53 2.73 18.67 3.55
N GLN A 54 3.33 18.77 2.36
CA GLN A 54 2.65 19.16 1.12
C GLN A 54 2.02 17.97 0.39
N ILE A 55 2.24 16.75 0.89
CA ILE A 55 1.65 15.55 0.30
C ILE A 55 0.14 15.57 0.59
N ASN A 56 -0.65 15.47 -0.48
CA ASN A 56 -2.10 15.58 -0.42
C ASN A 56 -2.84 14.29 -0.83
N THR A 57 -2.11 13.20 -1.12
CA THR A 57 -2.69 11.88 -1.38
C THR A 57 -2.05 10.82 -0.50
N GLY A 58 -2.81 9.79 -0.18
CA GLY A 58 -2.37 8.64 0.58
C GLY A 58 -1.96 7.50 -0.33
N LYS A 59 -1.27 6.51 0.25
CA LYS A 59 -1.01 5.22 -0.38
C LYS A 59 -1.39 4.11 0.59
N LEU A 60 -2.36 3.29 0.20
CA LEU A 60 -2.73 2.08 0.93
C LEU A 60 -1.79 0.96 0.50
N HIS A 61 -1.02 0.43 1.44
CA HIS A 61 -0.01 -0.59 1.16
C HIS A 61 -0.59 -1.99 1.30
N LEU A 62 -1.15 -2.29 2.47
CA LEU A 62 -1.53 -3.64 2.85
C LEU A 62 -2.77 -3.62 3.73
N ILE A 63 -3.65 -4.59 3.47
CA ILE A 63 -4.73 -4.96 4.36
C ILE A 63 -4.62 -6.46 4.63
N GLY A 64 -4.55 -6.84 5.90
CA GLY A 64 -4.44 -8.22 6.32
C GLY A 64 -5.60 -8.58 7.23
N ILE A 65 -6.27 -9.70 6.96
CA ILE A 65 -7.39 -10.20 7.77
C ILE A 65 -7.22 -11.70 7.94
N LYS A 66 -7.27 -12.16 9.21
CA LYS A 66 -7.32 -13.59 9.57
C LYS A 66 -8.44 -14.28 8.80
N LYS A 67 -8.20 -15.50 8.31
CA LYS A 67 -9.10 -16.18 7.36
C LYS A 67 -10.52 -16.32 7.89
N GLU A 68 -10.69 -16.66 9.17
CA GLU A 68 -12.01 -16.82 9.81
C GLU A 68 -12.82 -15.52 9.93
N PHE A 69 -12.21 -14.35 9.66
CA PHE A 69 -12.83 -13.04 9.80
C PHE A 69 -13.08 -12.30 8.47
N ARG A 70 -12.72 -12.89 7.31
CA ARG A 70 -12.78 -12.22 5.99
C ARG A 70 -14.19 -11.83 5.51
N GLU A 71 -15.23 -12.52 5.97
CA GLU A 71 -16.62 -12.29 5.54
C GLU A 71 -17.39 -11.32 6.45
N ARG A 72 -16.71 -10.67 7.41
CA ARG A 72 -17.35 -9.81 8.41
C ARG A 72 -17.28 -8.31 8.11
N TYR A 73 -17.11 -7.93 6.84
CA TYR A 73 -16.96 -6.53 6.39
C TYR A 73 -15.84 -5.71 7.09
N ILE A 74 -14.93 -6.36 7.82
CA ILE A 74 -13.82 -5.70 8.53
C ILE A 74 -12.95 -4.91 7.56
N ALA A 75 -12.70 -5.44 6.36
CA ALA A 75 -11.96 -4.74 5.32
C ALA A 75 -12.60 -3.39 4.95
N SER A 76 -13.91 -3.39 4.71
CA SER A 76 -14.66 -2.18 4.34
C SER A 76 -14.68 -1.18 5.49
N TYR A 77 -14.79 -1.65 6.74
CA TYR A 77 -14.71 -0.79 7.91
C TYR A 77 -13.33 -0.14 8.06
N LEU A 78 -12.26 -0.91 7.94
CA LEU A 78 -10.89 -0.39 7.98
C LEU A 78 -10.64 0.63 6.85
N ASN A 79 -11.13 0.34 5.63
CA ASN A 79 -11.06 1.29 4.51
C ASN A 79 -11.82 2.59 4.81
N TYR A 80 -13.00 2.51 5.43
CA TYR A 80 -13.76 3.69 5.82
C TYR A 80 -13.00 4.53 6.86
N GLU A 81 -12.51 3.90 7.93
CA GLU A 81 -11.82 4.61 9.01
C GLU A 81 -10.51 5.26 8.53
N ILE A 82 -9.71 4.58 7.70
CA ILE A 82 -8.48 5.16 7.17
C ILE A 82 -8.77 6.33 6.22
N LEU A 83 -9.78 6.21 5.34
CA LEU A 83 -10.14 7.28 4.40
C LEU A 83 -10.73 8.49 5.14
N LYS A 84 -11.49 8.25 6.19
CA LYS A 84 -12.01 9.29 7.09
C LYS A 84 -10.87 10.03 7.78
N GLU A 85 -9.87 9.31 8.29
CA GLU A 85 -8.71 9.92 8.93
C GLU A 85 -7.86 10.71 7.93
N MET A 86 -7.62 10.17 6.73
CA MET A 86 -6.97 10.89 5.63
C MET A 86 -7.73 12.17 5.26
N LYS A 87 -9.06 12.10 5.15
CA LYS A 87 -9.90 13.26 4.81
C LYS A 87 -9.79 14.37 5.85
N LYS A 88 -9.80 14.05 7.15
CA LYS A 88 -9.60 15.05 8.22
C LYS A 88 -8.26 15.78 8.10
N ARG A 89 -7.23 15.10 7.59
CA ARG A 89 -5.88 15.63 7.39
C ARG A 89 -5.72 16.39 6.06
N GLY A 90 -6.79 16.59 5.29
CA GLY A 90 -6.77 17.31 4.02
C GLY A 90 -6.31 16.50 2.81
N TYR A 91 -6.27 15.17 2.92
CA TYR A 91 -5.97 14.31 1.78
C TYR A 91 -7.15 14.34 0.80
N GLN A 92 -6.82 14.40 -0.49
CA GLN A 92 -7.81 14.39 -1.57
C GLN A 92 -8.29 12.98 -1.92
N GLY A 93 -7.51 11.97 -1.57
CA GLY A 93 -7.78 10.57 -1.83
C GLY A 93 -6.55 9.71 -1.54
N ALA A 94 -6.61 8.45 -1.95
CA ALA A 94 -5.49 7.53 -1.79
C ALA A 94 -5.36 6.57 -2.97
N GLU A 95 -4.11 6.27 -3.32
CA GLU A 95 -3.78 5.21 -4.27
C GLU A 95 -3.79 3.86 -3.54
N ILE A 96 -4.40 2.86 -4.17
CA ILE A 96 -4.28 1.48 -3.74
C ILE A 96 -3.22 0.82 -4.63
N GLY A 97 -2.34 0.04 -4.00
CA GLY A 97 -1.32 -0.72 -4.72
C GLY A 97 -1.88 -1.75 -5.71
N TRP A 98 -1.00 -2.57 -6.26
CA TRP A 98 -1.41 -3.62 -7.19
C TRP A 98 -2.28 -4.67 -6.49
N VAL A 99 -3.44 -4.97 -7.09
CA VAL A 99 -4.37 -6.01 -6.63
C VAL A 99 -4.50 -7.05 -7.72
N ASP A 100 -4.32 -8.32 -7.36
CA ASP A 100 -4.54 -9.45 -8.26
C ASP A 100 -6.00 -9.45 -8.76
N GLU A 101 -6.18 -9.66 -10.07
CA GLU A 101 -7.49 -9.76 -10.73
C GLU A 101 -8.36 -10.88 -10.13
N LYS A 102 -7.75 -11.93 -9.59
CA LYS A 102 -8.44 -13.05 -8.94
C LYS A 102 -8.85 -12.77 -7.49
N ASN A 103 -8.36 -11.69 -6.88
CA ASN A 103 -8.68 -11.34 -5.50
C ASN A 103 -10.05 -10.65 -5.39
N THR A 104 -11.11 -11.43 -5.56
CA THR A 104 -12.50 -10.93 -5.57
C THR A 104 -12.90 -10.22 -4.28
N ILE A 105 -12.35 -10.65 -3.13
CA ILE A 105 -12.59 -10.02 -1.83
C ILE A 105 -12.05 -8.58 -1.85
N ALA A 106 -10.80 -8.39 -2.26
CA ALA A 106 -10.21 -7.05 -2.34
C ALA A 106 -11.00 -6.16 -3.30
N HIS A 107 -11.31 -6.64 -4.52
CA HIS A 107 -12.09 -5.87 -5.50
C HIS A 107 -13.44 -5.41 -4.95
N LYS A 108 -14.20 -6.29 -4.26
CA LYS A 108 -15.47 -5.92 -3.62
C LYS A 108 -15.29 -4.83 -2.57
N THR A 109 -14.28 -4.96 -1.71
CA THR A 109 -14.04 -4.00 -0.62
C THR A 109 -13.56 -2.64 -1.13
N ILE A 110 -12.84 -2.63 -2.26
CA ILE A 110 -12.34 -1.43 -2.92
C ILE A 110 -13.46 -0.72 -3.68
N ALA A 111 -14.32 -1.45 -4.39
CA ALA A 111 -15.41 -0.84 -5.17
C ALA A 111 -16.34 0.02 -4.29
N ILE A 112 -16.57 -0.40 -3.03
CA ILE A 112 -17.42 0.32 -2.07
C ILE A 112 -16.81 1.68 -1.68
N THR A 113 -15.49 1.86 -1.79
CA THR A 113 -14.84 3.14 -1.44
C THR A 113 -15.00 4.21 -2.52
N GLY A 114 -15.55 3.86 -3.70
CA GLY A 114 -15.59 4.74 -4.86
C GLY A 114 -14.27 4.84 -5.62
N ALA A 115 -13.32 3.92 -5.36
CA ALA A 115 -12.04 3.91 -6.07
C ALA A 115 -12.21 3.51 -7.55
N GLU A 116 -11.43 4.16 -8.42
CA GLU A 116 -11.41 3.89 -9.86
C GLU A 116 -10.15 3.15 -10.27
N VAL A 117 -10.27 2.24 -11.24
CA VAL A 117 -9.12 1.50 -11.78
C VAL A 117 -8.35 2.40 -12.75
N TYR A 118 -7.21 2.92 -12.31
CA TYR A 118 -6.39 3.82 -13.13
C TYR A 118 -5.40 3.10 -14.06
N LYS A 119 -4.91 1.91 -13.68
CA LYS A 119 -3.92 1.15 -14.45
C LYS A 119 -4.14 -0.35 -14.30
N LYS A 120 -4.11 -1.07 -15.42
CA LYS A 120 -4.05 -2.53 -15.48
C LYS A 120 -2.69 -2.95 -16.01
N SER A 121 -2.03 -3.88 -15.33
CA SER A 121 -0.74 -4.45 -15.75
C SER A 121 -0.86 -5.96 -15.84
N ARG A 122 -0.11 -6.56 -16.77
CA ARG A 122 -0.10 -8.01 -17.00
C ARG A 122 1.33 -8.51 -16.79
N VAL A 123 1.46 -9.55 -15.98
CA VAL A 123 2.75 -10.22 -15.73
C VAL A 123 2.76 -11.49 -16.57
N PHE A 124 3.82 -11.69 -17.33
CA PHE A 124 4.03 -12.88 -18.15
C PHE A 124 5.25 -13.63 -17.63
N GLU A 125 5.16 -14.96 -17.57
CA GLU A 125 6.30 -15.81 -17.28
C GLU A 125 6.70 -16.60 -18.53
N LYS A 126 8.00 -16.84 -18.68
CA LYS A 126 8.55 -17.76 -19.68
C LYS A 126 9.60 -18.61 -18.98
N LYS A 127 9.43 -19.93 -19.01
CA LYS A 127 10.49 -20.86 -18.58
C LYS A 127 11.66 -20.74 -19.55
N ILE A 128 12.84 -20.44 -19.02
CA ILE A 128 14.08 -20.45 -19.79
C ILE A 128 14.64 -21.87 -19.71
N GLN A 129 14.94 -22.49 -20.85
CA GLN A 129 15.68 -23.75 -20.86
C GLN A 129 17.12 -23.47 -20.45
N SER A 130 17.58 -24.05 -19.35
CA SER A 130 18.99 -24.04 -18.97
C SER A 130 19.74 -25.07 -19.81
N ASN A 131 20.48 -24.63 -20.82
CA ASN A 131 21.56 -25.43 -21.39
C ASN A 131 22.78 -25.36 -20.47
N THR A 132 22.68 -25.97 -19.29
CA THR A 132 23.86 -26.20 -18.47
C THR A 132 24.56 -27.43 -19.03
N GLN A 133 25.52 -27.23 -19.93
CA GLN A 133 26.54 -28.26 -20.16
C GLN A 133 27.35 -28.35 -18.87
N GLU A 134 27.31 -29.51 -18.19
CA GLU A 134 28.25 -29.85 -17.14
C GLU A 134 29.66 -29.64 -17.69
N THR A 135 30.32 -28.57 -17.26
CA THR A 135 31.76 -28.43 -17.42
C THR A 135 32.37 -29.16 -16.24
N ASP A 136 32.71 -30.42 -16.45
CA ASP A 136 33.61 -31.19 -15.58
C ASP A 136 34.93 -30.40 -15.46
N TYR A 137 35.12 -29.72 -14.33
CA TYR A 137 36.45 -29.27 -13.93
C TYR A 137 37.16 -30.49 -13.31
N LYS A 138 38.11 -31.04 -14.07
CA LYS A 138 39.15 -31.93 -13.55
C LYS A 138 40.17 -31.17 -12.70
#